data_AF-A0A7J3A2H2-F1
#
_entry.id   AF-A0A7J3A2H2-F1
#
_cell.length_a   1.000
_cell.length_b   1.000
_cell.length_c   1.000
_cell.angle_alpha   90.00
_cell.angle_beta   90.00
_cell.angle_gamma   90.00
#
_symmetry.space_group_name_H-M   'P 1'
#
loop_
_entity.id
_entity.type
_entity.pdbx_description
1 polymer ?
#
loop_
_entity_poly.entity_id
_entity_poly.type
_entity_poly.pdbx_seq_one_letter_code
_entity_poly.pdbx_strand_id
1 'polypeptide(L)'
;MEVMEIDEKTFKKLFPNLYREISEKKMHISIDAVRTSIEDGEAEAEKCREAPSMPTVVDYLRRCENDEEALEVIEYLERRGEITNDEAVKLKKQIKDHGVRSFGSKKEWGYYSEKYLRDLSP
;
A
#
# COMPACT_ATOMS: atom_id res chain seq x y z
N MET A 1 -0.07 18.12 -5.93
CA MET A 1 1.33 18.56 -5.92
C MET A 1 1.36 19.87 -5.15
N GLU A 2 1.72 19.81 -3.87
CA GLU A 2 1.96 21.03 -3.09
C GLU A 2 3.16 21.75 -3.70
N VAL A 3 2.96 23.05 -3.92
CA VAL A 3 3.96 23.94 -4.51
C VAL A 3 5.08 24.08 -3.48
N MET A 4 6.32 23.79 -3.89
CA MET A 4 7.49 24.01 -3.04
C MET A 4 7.52 25.50 -2.67
N GLU A 5 7.24 25.85 -1.41
CA GLU A 5 7.21 27.25 -0.94
C GLU A 5 8.59 27.93 -1.03
N ILE A 6 9.64 27.14 -1.28
CA ILE A 6 11.02 27.58 -1.45
C ILE A 6 11.43 27.33 -2.90
N ASP A 7 12.01 28.33 -3.56
CA ASP A 7 12.53 28.17 -4.91
C ASP A 7 13.72 27.19 -4.95
N GLU A 8 13.87 26.48 -6.06
CA GLU A 8 14.90 25.44 -6.22
C GLU A 8 16.32 25.96 -5.97
N LYS A 9 16.62 27.22 -6.36
CA LYS A 9 17.95 27.81 -6.18
C LYS A 9 18.23 28.06 -4.69
N THR A 10 17.25 28.58 -3.96
CA THR A 10 17.34 28.76 -2.51
C THR A 10 17.44 27.42 -1.80
N PHE A 11 16.66 26.42 -2.18
CA PHE A 11 16.74 25.06 -1.63
C PHE A 11 18.12 24.43 -1.84
N LYS A 12 18.68 24.53 -3.05
CA LYS A 12 20.04 24.05 -3.37
C LYS A 12 21.13 24.76 -2.56
N LYS A 13 20.95 26.06 -2.27
CA LYS A 13 21.91 26.84 -1.48
C LYS A 13 21.85 26.47 0.01
N LEU A 14 20.65 26.29 0.56
CA LEU A 14 20.44 25.96 1.97
C LEU A 14 20.75 24.48 2.28
N PHE A 15 20.41 23.57 1.36
CA PHE A 15 20.52 22.12 1.55
C PHE A 15 21.23 21.43 0.36
N PRO A 16 22.51 21.77 0.09
CA PRO A 16 23.20 21.31 -1.12
C PRO A 16 23.34 19.78 -1.21
N ASN A 17 23.57 19.11 -0.08
CA ASN A 17 23.69 17.65 -0.04
C ASN A 17 22.32 16.97 -0.21
N LEU A 18 21.27 17.49 0.44
CA LEU A 18 19.91 16.96 0.33
C LEU A 18 19.38 17.08 -1.10
N TYR A 19 19.60 18.25 -1.73
CA TYR A 19 19.29 18.46 -3.14
C TYR A 19 20.00 17.44 -4.02
N ARG A 20 21.32 17.23 -3.80
CA ARG A 20 22.09 16.23 -4.55
C ARG A 20 21.51 14.81 -4.38
N GLU A 21 21.18 14.41 -3.15
CA GLU A 21 20.61 13.08 -2.87
C GLU A 21 19.26 12.87 -3.56
N ILE A 22 18.37 13.86 -3.50
CA ILE A 22 17.04 13.82 -4.14
C ILE A 22 17.17 13.84 -5.66
N SER A 23 17.99 14.74 -6.22
CA SER A 23 18.19 14.87 -7.67
C SER A 23 18.88 13.66 -8.28
N GLU A 24 19.90 13.12 -7.62
CA GLU A 24 20.64 11.95 -8.10
C GLU A 24 19.94 10.63 -7.76
N LYS A 25 18.87 10.65 -6.94
CA LYS A 25 18.16 9.46 -6.43
C LYS A 25 19.10 8.37 -5.91
N LYS A 26 20.21 8.75 -5.28
CA LYS A 26 21.23 7.77 -4.83
C LYS A 26 20.77 6.93 -3.64
N MET A 27 19.90 7.48 -2.79
CA MET A 27 19.34 6.79 -1.63
C MET A 27 17.84 7.08 -1.55
N HIS A 28 17.03 6.23 -2.18
CA HIS A 28 15.59 6.31 -2.09
C HIS A 28 15.01 4.96 -1.65
N ILE A 29 13.90 5.01 -0.91
CA ILE A 29 13.07 3.87 -0.60
C ILE A 29 11.75 4.08 -1.34
N SER A 30 11.28 3.09 -2.08
CA SER A 30 9.96 3.14 -2.69
C SER A 30 8.89 2.99 -1.60
N ILE A 31 7.95 3.93 -1.56
CA ILE A 31 6.75 3.76 -0.76
C ILE A 31 5.78 2.95 -1.60
N ASP A 32 5.57 1.70 -1.22
CA ASP A 32 4.68 0.80 -1.97
C ASP A 32 3.20 1.09 -1.70
N ALA A 33 2.86 1.53 -0.47
CA ALA A 33 1.48 1.78 -0.05
C ALA A 33 1.42 2.90 0.99
N VAL A 34 0.34 3.67 0.97
CA VAL A 34 0.04 4.69 1.98
C VAL A 34 -1.16 4.23 2.78
N ARG A 35 -1.01 4.13 4.11
CA ARG A 35 -2.11 3.86 5.03
C ARG A 35 -2.60 5.18 5.61
N THR A 36 -3.92 5.38 5.59
CA THR A 36 -4.56 6.62 6.03
C THR A 36 -4.80 6.66 7.55
N SER A 37 -4.69 5.52 8.23
CA SER A 37 -4.81 5.38 9.69
C SER A 37 -3.50 4.86 10.29
N ILE A 38 -3.07 5.48 11.38
CA ILE A 38 -1.85 5.10 12.12
C ILE A 38 -2.07 3.76 12.83
N GLU A 39 -3.21 3.60 13.51
CA GLU A 39 -3.59 2.40 14.26
C GLU A 39 -3.62 1.16 13.34
N ASP A 40 -4.24 1.29 12.16
CA ASP A 40 -4.29 0.21 11.17
C ASP A 40 -2.89 -0.11 10.62
N GLY A 41 -2.02 0.89 10.55
CA GLY A 41 -0.64 0.72 10.12
C GLY A 41 0.20 -0.09 11.10
N GLU A 42 0.07 0.17 12.39
CA GLU A 42 0.80 -0.54 13.44
C GLU A 42 0.32 -1.98 13.59
N ALA A 43 -1.00 -2.21 13.63
CA ALA A 43 -1.58 -3.55 13.74
C ALA A 43 -1.14 -4.47 12.59
N GLU A 44 -1.06 -3.96 11.37
CA GLU A 44 -0.63 -4.75 10.21
C GLU A 44 0.87 -5.03 10.22
N ALA A 45 1.69 -4.06 10.68
CA ALA A 45 3.13 -4.24 10.81
C ALA A 45 3.47 -5.29 11.89
N GLU A 46 2.66 -5.38 12.94
CA GLU A 46 2.76 -6.41 13.97
C GLU A 46 2.37 -7.79 13.45
N LYS A 47 1.21 -7.91 12.76
CA LYS A 47 0.77 -9.16 12.11
C LYS A 47 1.78 -9.70 11.09
N CYS A 48 2.45 -8.85 10.32
CA CYS A 48 3.47 -9.27 9.37
C CYS A 48 4.68 -9.98 10.03
N ARG A 49 4.88 -9.80 11.34
CA ARG A 49 5.97 -10.46 12.10
C ARG A 49 5.60 -11.86 12.59
N GLU A 50 4.30 -12.17 12.68
CA GLU A 50 3.80 -13.41 13.27
C GLU A 50 3.07 -14.28 12.24
N ALA A 51 3.72 -15.39 11.85
CA ALA A 51 3.12 -16.52 11.11
C ALA A 51 2.36 -16.18 9.79
N PRO A 52 1.91 -17.16 9.00
CA PRO A 52 0.91 -16.89 7.95
C PRO A 52 -0.43 -16.55 8.61
N SER A 53 -0.68 -15.27 8.83
CA SER A 53 -2.01 -14.76 9.20
C SER A 53 -2.99 -14.90 8.03
N MET A 54 -4.27 -14.97 8.36
CA MET A 54 -5.35 -14.86 7.37
C MET A 54 -5.21 -13.57 6.55
N PRO A 55 -5.46 -13.62 5.23
CA PRO A 55 -5.38 -12.43 4.37
C PRO A 55 -6.33 -11.33 4.85
N THR A 56 -5.84 -10.10 4.90
CA THR A 56 -6.68 -8.93 5.20
C THR A 56 -7.41 -8.44 3.95
N VAL A 57 -8.35 -7.50 4.14
CA VAL A 57 -9.05 -6.82 3.04
C VAL A 57 -8.07 -6.23 2.03
N VAL A 58 -7.01 -5.59 2.53
CA VAL A 58 -5.94 -5.02 1.70
C VAL A 58 -5.20 -6.11 0.91
N ASP A 59 -5.00 -7.29 1.48
CA ASP A 59 -4.39 -8.40 0.75
C ASP A 59 -5.24 -8.90 -0.40
N TYR A 60 -6.57 -8.91 -0.27
CA TYR A 60 -7.47 -9.21 -1.37
C TYR A 60 -7.37 -8.14 -2.47
N LEU A 61 -7.43 -6.85 -2.10
CA LEU A 61 -7.33 -5.74 -3.06
C LEU A 61 -6.00 -5.74 -3.83
N ARG A 62 -4.89 -6.10 -3.17
CA ARG A 62 -3.58 -6.19 -3.82
C ARG A 62 -3.47 -7.34 -4.82
N ARG A 63 -4.39 -8.29 -4.84
CA ARG A 63 -4.44 -9.38 -5.84
C ARG A 63 -5.25 -9.00 -7.07
N CYS A 64 -6.18 -8.06 -6.94
CA CYS A 64 -6.97 -7.56 -8.05
C CYS A 64 -6.06 -6.97 -9.13
N GLU A 65 -6.42 -7.21 -10.39
CA GLU A 65 -5.69 -6.72 -11.56
C GLU A 65 -6.03 -5.27 -11.88
N ASN A 66 -7.31 -4.92 -11.73
CA ASN A 66 -7.87 -3.62 -12.10
C ASN A 66 -8.81 -3.08 -11.00
N ASP A 67 -9.24 -1.84 -11.18
CA ASP A 67 -10.10 -1.12 -10.23
C ASP A 67 -11.51 -1.72 -10.16
N GLU A 68 -12.04 -2.24 -11.27
CA GLU A 68 -13.38 -2.84 -11.33
C GLU A 68 -13.46 -4.11 -10.46
N GLU A 69 -12.49 -5.01 -10.60
CA GLU A 69 -12.36 -6.22 -9.77
C GLU A 69 -12.24 -5.85 -8.28
N ALA A 70 -11.47 -4.81 -7.97
CA ALA A 70 -11.30 -4.34 -6.60
C ALA A 70 -12.63 -3.81 -6.00
N LEU A 71 -13.45 -3.11 -6.79
CA LEU A 71 -14.77 -2.65 -6.36
C LEU A 71 -15.72 -3.82 -6.08
N GLU A 72 -15.71 -4.85 -6.94
CA GLU A 72 -16.49 -6.08 -6.72
C GLU A 72 -16.07 -6.81 -5.44
N VAL A 73 -14.77 -6.91 -5.18
CA VAL A 73 -14.24 -7.50 -3.94
C VAL A 73 -14.72 -6.72 -2.72
N ILE A 74 -14.70 -5.38 -2.75
CA ILE A 74 -15.21 -4.57 -1.63
C ILE A 74 -16.70 -4.84 -1.41
N GLU A 75 -17.51 -4.85 -2.47
CA GLU A 75 -18.95 -5.15 -2.35
C GLU A 75 -19.21 -6.54 -1.78
N TYR A 76 -18.41 -7.53 -2.19
CA TYR A 76 -18.51 -8.89 -1.67
C TYR A 76 -18.20 -8.95 -0.17
N LEU A 77 -17.11 -8.31 0.27
CA LEU A 77 -16.71 -8.27 1.67
C LEU A 77 -17.71 -7.50 2.53
N GLU A 78 -18.27 -6.40 2.00
CA GLU A 78 -19.33 -5.62 2.63
C GLU A 78 -20.61 -6.44 2.81
N ARG A 79 -21.05 -7.17 1.77
CA ARG A 79 -22.23 -8.06 1.85
C ARG A 79 -22.05 -9.19 2.86
N ARG A 80 -20.82 -9.65 3.07
CA ARG A 80 -20.50 -10.68 4.07
C ARG A 80 -20.34 -10.12 5.49
N GLY A 81 -20.34 -8.80 5.67
CA GLY A 81 -20.11 -8.15 6.95
C GLY A 81 -18.66 -8.27 7.43
N GLU A 82 -17.71 -8.58 6.54
CA GLU A 82 -16.28 -8.61 6.86
C GLU A 82 -15.69 -7.19 6.97
N ILE A 83 -16.35 -6.21 6.34
CA ILE A 83 -16.07 -4.78 6.48
C ILE A 83 -17.36 -4.01 6.74
N THR A 84 -17.24 -2.89 7.43
CA THR A 84 -18.34 -1.96 7.66
C THR A 84 -18.65 -1.15 6.39
N ASN A 85 -19.86 -0.58 6.33
CA ASN A 85 -20.24 0.31 5.22
C ASN A 85 -19.31 1.54 5.13
N ASP A 86 -18.95 2.12 6.27
CA ASP A 86 -18.05 3.28 6.33
C ASP A 86 -16.65 2.94 5.78
N GLU A 87 -16.12 1.75 6.11
CA GLU A 87 -14.86 1.25 5.54
C GLU A 87 -14.98 1.01 4.04
N ALA A 88 -16.06 0.37 3.57
CA ALA A 88 -16.30 0.13 2.16
C ALA A 88 -16.34 1.45 1.37
N VAL A 89 -16.99 2.49 1.89
CA VAL A 89 -17.04 3.82 1.27
C VAL A 89 -15.64 4.45 1.17
N LYS A 90 -14.82 4.37 2.22
CA LYS A 90 -13.44 4.87 2.21
C LYS A 90 -12.58 4.14 1.18
N LEU A 91 -12.66 2.81 1.14
CA LEU A 91 -11.90 1.98 0.19
C LEU A 91 -12.31 2.28 -1.26
N LYS A 92 -13.61 2.35 -1.56
CA LYS A 92 -14.14 2.72 -2.88
C LYS A 92 -13.65 4.10 -3.32
N LYS A 93 -13.64 5.07 -2.40
CA LYS A 93 -13.13 6.42 -2.68
C LYS A 93 -11.63 6.39 -3.02
N GLN A 94 -10.83 5.66 -2.25
CA GLN A 94 -9.39 5.53 -2.50
C GLN A 94 -9.08 4.89 -3.86
N ILE A 95 -9.83 3.85 -4.26
CA ILE A 95 -9.71 3.28 -5.62
C ILE A 95 -10.03 4.32 -6.68
N LYS A 96 -11.13 5.06 -6.51
CA LYS A 96 -11.55 6.06 -7.48
C LYS A 96 -10.54 7.21 -7.65
N ASP A 97 -9.90 7.62 -6.55
CA ASP A 97 -8.99 8.77 -6.54
C ASP A 97 -7.56 8.38 -6.94
N HIS A 98 -7.11 7.16 -6.61
CA HIS A 98 -5.70 6.75 -6.71
C HIS A 98 -5.46 5.39 -7.38
N GLY A 99 -6.53 4.67 -7.74
CA GLY A 99 -6.48 3.31 -8.27
C GLY A 99 -6.19 2.24 -7.22
N VAL A 100 -6.40 0.98 -7.59
CA VAL A 100 -6.17 -0.20 -6.73
C VAL A 100 -4.70 -0.32 -6.28
N ARG A 101 -3.76 0.23 -7.06
CA ARG A 101 -2.33 0.22 -6.71
C ARG A 101 -1.95 1.17 -5.58
N SER A 102 -2.86 2.03 -5.14
CA SER A 102 -2.68 2.83 -3.92
C SER A 102 -2.54 1.97 -2.65
N PHE A 103 -3.06 0.74 -2.68
CA PHE A 103 -2.97 -0.22 -1.57
C PHE A 103 -1.66 -1.01 -1.54
N GLY A 104 -0.81 -0.89 -2.56
CA GLY A 104 0.42 -1.66 -2.67
C GLY A 104 0.69 -2.20 -4.06
N SER A 105 1.93 -2.69 -4.24
CA SER A 105 2.31 -3.52 -5.37
C SER A 105 1.43 -4.77 -5.47
N LYS A 106 1.17 -5.22 -6.71
CA LYS A 106 0.37 -6.41 -7.01
C LYS A 106 1.01 -7.63 -6.34
N LYS A 107 0.21 -8.44 -5.65
CA LYS A 107 0.63 -9.76 -5.18
C LYS A 107 0.39 -10.78 -6.29
N GLU A 108 1.48 -11.33 -6.83
CA GLU A 108 1.40 -12.32 -7.89
C GLU A 108 0.83 -13.66 -7.42
N TRP A 109 0.34 -14.43 -8.38
CA TRP A 109 -0.07 -15.82 -8.16
C TRP A 109 1.09 -16.62 -7.56
N GLY A 110 0.81 -17.38 -6.49
CA GLY A 110 1.84 -18.14 -5.78
C GLY A 110 2.51 -17.42 -4.61
N TYR A 111 2.21 -16.13 -4.35
CA TYR A 111 2.83 -15.35 -3.27
C TYR A 111 2.87 -16.07 -1.90
N TYR A 112 1.76 -16.67 -1.47
CA TYR A 112 1.71 -17.37 -0.18
C TYR A 112 2.46 -18.70 -0.21
N SER A 113 2.44 -19.39 -1.34
CA SER A 113 3.20 -20.64 -1.53
C SER A 113 4.70 -20.38 -1.51
N GLU A 114 5.18 -19.38 -2.25
CA GLU A 114 6.61 -19.02 -2.25
C GLU A 114 7.08 -18.48 -0.90
N LYS A 115 6.22 -17.73 -0.19
CA LYS A 115 6.60 -17.07 1.07
C LYS A 115 6.56 -17.98 2.28
N TYR A 116 5.63 -18.95 2.33
CA TYR A 116 5.41 -19.78 3.52
C TYR A 116 5.61 -21.29 3.30
N LEU A 117 5.65 -21.78 2.06
CA LEU A 117 5.90 -23.21 1.77
C LEU A 117 7.33 -23.51 1.32
N ARG A 118 8.18 -22.50 1.12
CA ARG A 118 9.58 -22.71 0.69
C ARG A 118 10.44 -23.40 1.77
N ASP A 119 10.07 -23.24 3.04
CA ASP A 119 10.75 -23.85 4.19
C ASP A 119 10.14 -25.22 4.62
N LEU A 120 9.17 -25.73 3.87
CA LEU A 120 8.52 -27.02 4.09
C LEU A 120 8.95 -28.10 3.08
N SER A 121 9.98 -27.82 2.27
CA SER A 121 10.68 -28.88 1.53
C SER A 121 11.58 -29.65 2.51
N PRO A 122 11.42 -30.99 2.65
CA PRO A 122 12.43 -31.82 3.30
C PRO A 122 13.77 -31.81 2.55
#